data_AF-A0A1H6U071-F1
#
_entry.id   AF-A0A1H6U071-F1
#
_cell.length_a   1.000
_cell.length_b   1.000
_cell.length_c   1.000
_cell.angle_alpha   90.00
_cell.angle_beta   90.00
_cell.angle_gamma   90.00
#
_symmetry.space_group_name_H-M   'P 1'
#
loop_
_entity.id
_entity.type
_entity.pdbx_description
1 polymer ?
#
loop_
_entity_poly.entity_id
_entity_poly.type
_entity_poly.pdbx_seq_one_letter_code
_entity_poly.pdbx_strand_id
1 'polypeptide(L)'
;MGGGALGRCYTPRVSRARPLFFVLFLFSAAAAAYAAWQGQALLLAGATVFLAVIGLSLGGPWPWVALTLGALAVVGALWEMRENLTPAQGVGGLLLLLGLTWARLRERTNTRELAWQSQVVQAFTRGSERLSQARDGQAIIQAGVSLLSQLGVAPTLAFVAYQQGLPYIVAAAGDYAPFVDRPVRQDASGGHSVQADHWVDEQVLALLSRGRRQATHVAQVYGRDETHLGLLVLARPTSEHFSASEKEVISSCARLLGAQLGQQHANRNLSEANDLTLRALGAALERRDDETGGHTQRVVQLSGRLAQALGWDEEQGRALRWGAYLHDLGKIAIPDRILHKRGPLDPEERQLIQRHTTAGYEMLQDLHFLPAETLDLVRYHHERWDGTGYPAGLRGTRIPESARIFSIIDVYDALTNARPYKPAWSRERALQEIRAGAGTHFDPEYVKVFLQLLEEEDDARLVL
;
A
#
# COMPACT_ATOMS: atom_id res chain seq x y z
N MET A 1 -1.15 30.54 19.51
CA MET A 1 -2.58 30.85 19.77
C MET A 1 -3.40 29.96 18.86
N GLY A 2 -4.29 29.07 19.27
CA GLY A 2 -4.72 28.64 20.59
C GLY A 2 -4.93 27.12 20.58
N GLY A 3 -4.78 26.51 21.75
CA GLY A 3 -5.11 25.11 21.97
C GLY A 3 -6.58 24.92 22.34
N GLY A 4 -7.03 23.67 22.33
CA GLY A 4 -8.30 23.29 22.95
C GLY A 4 -8.84 21.94 22.49
N ALA A 5 -8.61 20.92 23.31
CA ALA A 5 -9.44 19.73 23.56
C ALA A 5 -9.97 18.92 22.35
N LEU A 6 -9.70 17.61 22.24
CA LEU A 6 -10.50 16.58 22.92
C LEU A 6 -9.72 15.24 23.01
N GLY A 7 -8.76 15.17 23.93
CA GLY A 7 -8.25 13.89 24.43
C GLY A 7 -9.10 13.44 25.61
N ARG A 8 -10.18 12.68 25.38
CA ARG A 8 -10.86 11.97 26.48
C ARG A 8 -10.04 10.73 26.82
N CYS A 9 -9.14 10.87 27.81
CA CYS A 9 -8.61 9.73 28.54
C CYS A 9 -9.77 8.93 29.13
N TYR A 10 -9.92 7.70 28.69
CA TYR A 10 -10.79 6.72 29.31
C TYR A 10 -10.18 6.34 30.66
N THR A 11 -10.52 7.06 31.73
CA THR A 11 -10.23 6.61 33.10
C THR A 11 -11.13 5.40 33.37
N PRO A 12 -10.60 4.20 33.65
CA PRO A 12 -11.45 3.09 34.04
C PRO A 12 -12.18 3.51 35.32
N ARG A 13 -13.52 3.50 35.30
CA ARG A 13 -14.34 3.59 36.51
C ARG A 13 -13.87 2.48 37.45
N VAL A 14 -13.08 2.83 38.46
CA VAL A 14 -12.79 1.93 39.58
C VAL A 14 -14.15 1.64 40.21
N SER A 15 -14.62 0.40 40.08
CA SER A 15 -15.93 0.03 40.58
C SER A 15 -15.98 0.25 42.10
N ARG A 16 -16.89 1.12 42.55
CA ARG A 16 -17.16 1.38 43.98
C ARG A 16 -17.60 0.13 44.76
N ALA A 17 -17.78 -1.02 44.10
CA ALA A 17 -18.25 -2.26 44.70
C ALA A 17 -17.15 -3.10 45.37
N ARG A 18 -15.86 -2.87 45.07
CA ARG A 18 -14.74 -3.67 45.62
C ARG A 18 -14.63 -3.71 47.16
N PRO A 19 -14.83 -2.61 47.92
CA PRO A 19 -14.73 -2.68 49.38
C PRO A 19 -15.87 -3.51 50.02
N LEU A 20 -17.07 -3.49 49.46
CA LEU A 20 -18.19 -4.30 49.96
C LEU A 20 -17.93 -5.80 49.80
N PHE A 21 -17.45 -6.21 48.61
CA PHE A 21 -17.07 -7.60 48.37
C PHE A 21 -15.92 -8.04 49.27
N PHE A 22 -15.02 -7.14 49.66
CA PHE A 22 -13.92 -7.46 50.58
C PHE A 22 -14.42 -7.77 51.99
N VAL A 23 -15.37 -6.98 52.49
CA VAL A 23 -16.01 -7.22 53.80
C VAL A 23 -16.79 -8.53 53.78
N LEU A 24 -17.57 -8.79 52.73
CA LEU A 24 -18.30 -10.06 52.56
C LEU A 24 -17.35 -11.26 52.48
N PHE A 25 -16.17 -11.09 51.87
CA PHE A 25 -15.15 -12.13 51.78
C PHE A 25 -14.63 -12.53 53.16
N LEU A 26 -14.26 -11.54 53.98
CA LEU A 26 -13.79 -11.78 55.36
C LEU A 26 -14.88 -12.43 56.21
N PHE A 27 -16.14 -11.98 56.07
CA PHE A 27 -17.27 -12.54 56.78
C PHE A 27 -17.51 -14.01 56.40
N SER A 28 -17.44 -14.34 55.11
CA SER A 28 -17.61 -15.72 54.63
C SER A 28 -16.45 -16.62 55.05
N ALA A 29 -15.22 -16.10 55.12
CA ALA A 29 -14.06 -16.83 55.62
C ALA A 29 -14.19 -17.13 57.12
N ALA A 30 -14.63 -16.15 57.91
CA ALA A 30 -14.91 -16.31 59.33
C ALA A 30 -16.04 -17.32 59.57
N ALA A 31 -17.12 -17.26 58.78
CA ALA A 31 -18.23 -18.20 58.85
C ALA A 31 -17.80 -19.64 58.51
N ALA A 32 -16.93 -19.82 57.51
CA ALA A 32 -16.38 -21.12 57.17
C ALA A 32 -15.48 -21.68 58.29
N ALA A 33 -14.62 -20.85 58.88
CA ALA A 33 -13.78 -21.25 60.02
C ALA A 33 -14.63 -21.62 61.25
N TYR A 34 -15.67 -20.84 61.55
CA TYR A 34 -16.58 -21.12 62.66
C TYR A 34 -17.39 -22.42 62.44
N ALA A 35 -17.89 -22.62 61.21
CA ALA A 35 -18.62 -23.84 60.84
C ALA A 35 -17.74 -25.09 60.93
N ALA A 36 -16.46 -24.97 60.55
CA ALA A 36 -15.48 -26.04 60.69
C ALA A 36 -15.26 -26.41 62.17
N TRP A 37 -15.05 -25.41 63.03
CA TRP A 37 -14.83 -25.60 64.47
C TRP A 37 -16.05 -26.21 65.19
N GLN A 38 -17.26 -25.82 64.81
CA GLN A 38 -18.50 -26.35 65.38
C GLN A 38 -18.95 -27.69 64.77
N GLY A 39 -18.20 -28.23 63.79
CA GLY A 39 -18.56 -29.48 63.11
C GLY A 39 -19.86 -29.42 62.29
N GLN A 40 -20.27 -28.24 61.82
CA GLN A 40 -21.52 -28.05 61.07
C GLN A 40 -21.31 -28.16 59.56
N ALA A 41 -21.40 -29.37 59.03
CA ALA A 41 -21.11 -29.67 57.62
C ALA A 41 -21.92 -28.82 56.61
N LEU A 42 -23.22 -28.58 56.86
CA LEU A 42 -24.07 -27.81 55.95
C LEU A 42 -23.69 -26.32 55.90
N LEU A 43 -23.38 -25.73 57.05
CA LEU A 43 -22.95 -24.34 57.16
C LEU A 43 -21.58 -24.15 56.51
N LEU A 44 -20.67 -25.11 56.70
CA LEU A 44 -19.34 -25.12 56.10
C LEU A 44 -19.43 -25.17 54.56
N ALA A 45 -20.27 -26.04 54.01
CA ALA A 45 -20.50 -26.13 52.58
C ALA A 45 -21.05 -24.80 52.01
N GLY A 46 -22.07 -24.22 52.66
CA GLY A 46 -22.64 -22.93 52.27
C GLY A 46 -21.63 -21.78 52.31
N ALA A 47 -20.88 -21.66 53.42
CA ALA A 47 -19.88 -20.60 53.60
C ALA A 47 -18.69 -20.73 52.65
N THR A 48 -18.29 -21.95 52.30
CA THR A 48 -17.19 -22.19 51.34
C THR A 48 -17.60 -21.86 49.91
N VAL A 49 -18.84 -22.20 49.52
CA VAL A 49 -19.40 -21.82 48.22
C VAL A 49 -19.53 -20.29 48.13
N PHE A 50 -20.05 -19.65 49.17
CA PHE A 50 -20.21 -18.19 49.20
C PHE A 50 -18.84 -17.47 49.17
N LEU A 51 -17.84 -18.00 49.90
CA LEU A 51 -16.46 -17.51 49.88
C LEU A 51 -15.85 -17.59 48.49
N ALA A 52 -16.08 -18.71 47.78
CA ALA A 52 -15.61 -18.88 46.41
C ALA A 52 -16.28 -17.88 45.44
N VAL A 53 -17.60 -17.68 45.53
CA VAL A 53 -18.36 -16.74 44.70
C VAL A 53 -17.91 -15.28 44.93
N ILE A 54 -17.71 -14.88 46.18
CA ILE A 54 -17.24 -13.53 46.51
C ILE A 54 -15.78 -13.36 46.07
N GLY A 55 -14.96 -14.38 46.30
CA GLY A 55 -13.59 -14.42 45.79
C GLY A 55 -13.58 -14.10 44.30
N LEU A 56 -14.39 -14.81 43.49
CA LEU A 56 -14.52 -14.60 42.04
C LEU A 56 -14.84 -13.15 41.68
N SER A 57 -15.73 -12.50 42.44
CA SER A 57 -16.16 -11.12 42.23
C SER A 57 -15.09 -10.07 42.55
N LEU A 58 -14.12 -10.39 43.41
CA LEU A 58 -13.00 -9.49 43.75
C LEU A 58 -11.91 -9.46 42.67
N GLY A 59 -11.76 -10.53 41.88
CA GLY A 59 -10.72 -10.66 40.86
C GLY A 59 -9.29 -10.74 41.44
N GLY A 60 -8.27 -10.69 40.58
CA GLY A 60 -6.86 -10.73 41.01
C GLY A 60 -6.48 -12.03 41.76
N PRO A 61 -5.78 -11.96 42.92
CA PRO A 61 -5.38 -13.14 43.69
C PRO A 61 -6.50 -13.72 44.57
N TRP A 62 -7.56 -12.95 44.86
CA TRP A 62 -8.59 -13.27 45.86
C TRP A 62 -9.33 -14.59 45.64
N PRO A 63 -9.62 -15.03 44.41
CA PRO A 63 -10.19 -16.36 44.18
C PRO A 63 -9.28 -17.52 44.58
N TRP A 64 -7.96 -17.37 44.45
CA TRP A 64 -7.02 -18.40 44.90
C TRP A 64 -6.96 -18.43 46.42
N VAL A 65 -6.96 -17.25 47.05
CA VAL A 65 -7.09 -17.11 48.51
C VAL A 65 -8.40 -17.75 49.00
N ALA A 66 -9.52 -17.55 48.28
CA ALA A 66 -10.82 -18.13 48.58
C ALA A 66 -10.78 -19.66 48.55
N LEU A 67 -10.20 -20.24 47.49
CA LEU A 67 -10.05 -21.67 47.31
C LEU A 67 -9.12 -22.28 48.37
N THR A 68 -8.02 -21.61 48.71
CA THR A 68 -7.10 -22.09 49.76
C THR A 68 -7.73 -22.03 51.15
N LEU A 69 -8.45 -20.94 51.48
CA LEU A 69 -9.13 -20.81 52.77
C LEU A 69 -10.28 -21.79 52.89
N GLY A 70 -11.04 -21.99 51.82
CA GLY A 70 -12.08 -23.03 51.75
C GLY A 70 -11.51 -24.43 51.92
N ALA A 71 -10.40 -24.75 51.24
CA ALA A 71 -9.71 -26.02 51.40
C ALA A 71 -9.19 -26.24 52.82
N LEU A 72 -8.57 -25.22 53.43
CA LEU A 72 -8.09 -25.28 54.82
C LEU A 72 -9.25 -25.47 55.81
N ALA A 73 -10.38 -24.79 55.60
CA ALA A 73 -11.57 -24.95 56.45
C ALA A 73 -12.17 -26.36 56.33
N VAL A 74 -12.21 -26.92 55.12
CA VAL A 74 -12.63 -28.31 54.90
C VAL A 74 -11.66 -29.29 55.56
N VAL A 75 -10.35 -29.11 55.39
CA VAL A 75 -9.34 -29.98 56.02
C VAL A 75 -9.38 -29.89 57.55
N GLY A 76 -9.57 -28.69 58.11
CA GLY A 76 -9.76 -28.49 59.55
C GLY A 76 -11.00 -29.21 60.08
N ALA A 77 -12.13 -29.09 59.38
CA ALA A 77 -13.35 -29.83 59.73
C ALA A 77 -13.17 -31.36 59.61
N LEU A 78 -12.43 -31.83 58.60
CA LEU A 78 -12.09 -33.24 58.42
C LEU A 78 -11.21 -33.79 59.57
N TRP A 79 -10.33 -32.95 60.11
CA TRP A 79 -9.48 -33.27 61.26
C TRP A 79 -10.27 -33.35 62.57
N GLU A 80 -11.20 -32.42 62.78
CA GLU A 80 -11.98 -32.30 64.02
C GLU A 80 -13.16 -33.27 64.08
N MET A 81 -13.77 -33.61 62.93
CA MET A 81 -14.87 -34.59 62.83
C MET A 81 -14.40 -36.02 62.53
N ARG A 82 -13.17 -36.38 62.93
CA ARG A 82 -12.50 -37.66 62.61
C ARG A 82 -13.33 -38.93 62.92
N GLU A 83 -14.32 -38.85 63.82
CA GLU A 83 -15.21 -39.97 64.17
C GLU A 83 -16.61 -39.94 63.51
N ASN A 84 -17.02 -38.85 62.84
CA ASN A 84 -18.41 -38.63 62.37
C ASN A 84 -18.56 -38.27 60.88
N LEU A 85 -17.49 -38.36 60.09
CA LEU A 85 -17.53 -38.04 58.66
C LEU A 85 -17.83 -39.25 57.79
N THR A 86 -18.86 -39.12 56.95
CA THR A 86 -19.07 -40.08 55.85
C THR A 86 -18.08 -39.76 54.71
N PRO A 87 -17.41 -40.75 54.11
CA PRO A 87 -16.45 -40.53 53.00
C PRO A 87 -17.00 -39.69 51.84
N ALA A 88 -18.32 -39.75 51.62
CA ALA A 88 -19.02 -38.97 50.60
C ALA A 88 -18.92 -37.45 50.79
N GLN A 89 -18.85 -36.96 52.03
CA GLN A 89 -18.83 -35.52 52.34
C GLN A 89 -17.45 -34.88 52.06
N GLY A 90 -16.36 -35.59 52.36
CA GLY A 90 -15.00 -35.14 52.03
C GLY A 90 -14.72 -35.14 50.51
N VAL A 91 -15.21 -36.15 49.80
CA VAL A 91 -15.09 -36.25 48.32
C VAL A 91 -15.87 -35.14 47.62
N GLY A 92 -17.05 -34.77 48.12
CA GLY A 92 -17.86 -33.68 47.56
C GLY A 92 -17.15 -32.32 47.60
N GLY A 93 -16.48 -31.98 48.71
CA GLY A 93 -15.71 -30.74 48.85
C GLY A 93 -14.51 -30.66 47.90
N LEU A 94 -13.77 -31.77 47.74
CA LEU A 94 -12.63 -31.86 46.82
C LEU A 94 -13.05 -31.75 45.34
N LEU A 95 -14.16 -32.38 44.94
CA LEU A 95 -14.70 -32.29 43.58
C LEU A 95 -15.18 -30.88 43.24
N LEU A 96 -15.79 -30.16 44.20
CA LEU A 96 -16.17 -28.75 44.03
C LEU A 96 -14.95 -27.85 43.83
N LEU A 97 -13.89 -28.02 44.63
CA LEU A 97 -12.65 -27.25 44.50
C LEU A 97 -11.96 -27.54 43.16
N LEU A 98 -11.90 -28.79 42.73
CA LEU A 98 -11.38 -29.18 41.41
C LEU A 98 -12.21 -28.56 40.28
N GLY A 99 -13.54 -28.61 40.36
CA GLY A 99 -14.45 -28.03 39.38
C GLY A 99 -14.30 -26.51 39.26
N LEU A 100 -14.20 -25.79 40.38
CA LEU A 100 -13.99 -24.34 40.41
C LEU A 100 -12.61 -23.94 39.89
N THR A 101 -11.58 -24.72 40.22
CA THR A 101 -10.21 -24.51 39.72
C THR A 101 -10.15 -24.73 38.21
N TRP A 102 -10.79 -25.79 37.71
CA TRP A 102 -10.89 -26.09 36.28
C TRP A 102 -11.68 -25.01 35.52
N ALA A 103 -12.85 -24.60 36.04
CA ALA A 103 -13.67 -23.53 35.45
C ALA A 103 -12.89 -22.21 35.34
N ARG A 104 -12.07 -21.89 36.34
CA ARG A 104 -11.24 -20.69 36.36
C ARG A 104 -10.04 -20.76 35.43
N LEU A 105 -9.41 -21.92 35.32
CA LEU A 105 -8.36 -22.14 34.33
C LEU A 105 -8.92 -21.95 32.91
N ARG A 106 -10.13 -22.48 32.67
CA ARG A 106 -10.89 -22.32 31.41
C ARG A 106 -11.32 -20.88 31.13
N GLU A 107 -11.73 -20.12 32.15
CA GLU A 107 -12.06 -18.70 32.00
C GLU A 107 -10.83 -17.85 31.66
N ARG A 108 -9.67 -18.15 32.26
CA ARG A 108 -8.40 -17.49 31.94
C ARG A 108 -7.93 -17.79 30.52
N THR A 109 -8.10 -19.01 30.03
CA THR A 109 -7.78 -19.34 28.63
C THR A 109 -8.71 -18.58 27.68
N ASN A 110 -10.02 -18.58 27.96
CA ASN A 110 -11.00 -17.88 27.11
C ASN A 110 -10.76 -16.37 27.06
N THR A 111 -10.43 -15.73 28.20
CA THR A 111 -10.16 -14.29 28.22
C THR A 111 -8.89 -13.90 27.48
N ARG A 112 -7.83 -14.73 27.53
CA ARG A 112 -6.62 -14.53 26.72
C ARG A 112 -6.89 -14.70 25.23
N GLU A 113 -7.65 -15.72 24.86
CA GLU A 113 -8.01 -15.99 23.47
C GLU A 113 -8.89 -14.88 22.88
N LEU A 114 -9.89 -14.40 23.64
CA LEU A 114 -10.72 -13.26 23.25
C LEU A 114 -9.91 -11.96 23.11
N ALA A 115 -8.95 -11.72 24.02
CA ALA A 115 -8.06 -10.57 23.93
C ALA A 115 -7.18 -10.64 22.67
N TRP A 116 -6.61 -11.82 22.38
CA TRP A 116 -5.84 -12.06 21.16
C TRP A 116 -6.68 -11.84 19.90
N GLN A 117 -7.87 -12.45 19.81
CA GLN A 117 -8.78 -12.26 18.68
C GLN A 117 -9.16 -10.79 18.48
N SER A 118 -9.46 -10.07 19.56
CA SER A 118 -9.77 -8.65 19.51
C SER A 118 -8.60 -7.80 19.01
N GLN A 119 -7.37 -8.10 19.46
CA GLN A 119 -6.15 -7.43 18.98
C GLN A 119 -5.90 -7.71 17.50
N VAL A 120 -6.05 -8.95 17.06
CA VAL A 120 -5.94 -9.35 15.65
C VAL A 120 -6.91 -8.55 14.79
N VAL A 121 -8.19 -8.54 15.13
CA VAL A 121 -9.20 -7.78 14.38
C VAL A 121 -8.84 -6.29 14.31
N GLN A 122 -8.49 -5.66 15.43
CA GLN A 122 -8.12 -4.24 15.44
C GLN A 122 -6.87 -3.93 14.61
N ALA A 123 -5.85 -4.79 14.65
CA ALA A 123 -4.63 -4.61 13.87
C ALA A 123 -4.90 -4.77 12.38
N PHE A 124 -5.73 -5.74 11.97
CA PHE A 124 -6.12 -5.91 10.57
C PHE A 124 -6.99 -4.75 10.09
N THR A 125 -7.89 -4.21 10.91
CA THR A 125 -8.66 -3.00 10.55
C THR A 125 -7.72 -1.82 10.29
N ARG A 126 -6.86 -1.46 11.26
CA ARG A 126 -5.90 -0.36 11.10
C ARG A 126 -4.88 -0.61 9.98
N GLY A 127 -4.45 -1.85 9.84
CA GLY A 127 -3.52 -2.29 8.80
C GLY A 127 -4.13 -2.18 7.40
N SER A 128 -5.40 -2.55 7.26
CA SER A 128 -6.15 -2.42 5.99
C SER A 128 -6.30 -0.97 5.55
N GLU A 129 -6.53 -0.03 6.47
CA GLU A 129 -6.55 1.41 6.16
C GLU A 129 -5.20 1.88 5.60
N ARG A 130 -4.08 1.51 6.23
CA ARG A 130 -2.74 1.84 5.74
C ARG A 130 -2.43 1.22 4.39
N LEU A 131 -2.82 -0.03 4.20
CA LEU A 131 -2.67 -0.74 2.91
C LEU A 131 -3.49 -0.06 1.81
N SER A 132 -4.70 0.41 2.11
CA SER A 132 -5.55 1.12 1.14
C SER A 132 -5.00 2.50 0.73
N GLN A 133 -4.20 3.12 1.59
CA GLN A 133 -3.56 4.42 1.33
C GLN A 133 -2.18 4.28 0.68
N ALA A 134 -1.64 3.08 0.59
CA ALA A 134 -0.33 2.82 0.02
C ALA A 134 -0.37 3.07 -1.49
N ARG A 135 0.56 3.90 -1.99
CA ARG A 135 0.61 4.32 -3.40
C ARG A 135 1.46 3.40 -4.28
N ASP A 136 2.32 2.59 -3.67
CA ASP A 136 3.24 1.70 -4.36
C ASP A 136 3.47 0.40 -3.59
N GLY A 137 4.14 -0.55 -4.25
CA GLY A 137 4.43 -1.86 -3.70
C GLY A 137 5.31 -1.81 -2.45
N GLN A 138 6.22 -0.85 -2.34
CA GLN A 138 7.09 -0.72 -1.18
C GLN A 138 6.29 -0.28 0.06
N ALA A 139 5.39 0.68 -0.09
CA ALA A 139 4.48 1.12 0.96
C ALA A 139 3.51 0.00 1.36
N ILE A 140 3.01 -0.80 0.41
CA ILE A 140 2.17 -1.98 0.68
C ILE A 140 2.96 -2.99 1.54
N ILE A 141 4.19 -3.33 1.13
CA ILE A 141 5.06 -4.27 1.84
C ILE A 141 5.37 -3.76 3.26
N GLN A 142 5.75 -2.49 3.41
CA GLN A 142 6.04 -1.87 4.71
C GLN A 142 4.82 -1.87 5.64
N ALA A 143 3.63 -1.60 5.11
CA ALA A 143 2.39 -1.64 5.88
C ALA A 143 2.09 -3.07 6.38
N GLY A 144 2.30 -4.10 5.55
CA GLY A 144 2.16 -5.51 5.95
C GLY A 144 3.15 -5.95 7.02
N VAL A 145 4.44 -5.63 6.84
CA VAL A 145 5.49 -5.91 7.84
C VAL A 145 5.17 -5.22 9.17
N SER A 146 4.72 -3.96 9.11
CA SER A 146 4.31 -3.19 10.30
C SER A 146 3.10 -3.81 11.00
N LEU A 147 2.12 -4.33 10.25
CA LEU A 147 0.94 -5.01 10.80
C LEU A 147 1.36 -6.21 11.66
N LEU A 148 2.20 -7.09 11.12
CA LEU A 148 2.68 -8.28 11.84
C LEU A 148 3.57 -7.93 13.03
N SER A 149 4.42 -6.91 12.88
CA SER A 149 5.27 -6.42 13.97
C SER A 149 4.44 -5.87 15.14
N GLN A 150 3.39 -5.09 14.86
CA GLN A 150 2.50 -4.53 15.88
C GLN A 150 1.67 -5.59 16.61
N LEU A 151 1.34 -6.70 15.93
CA LEU A 151 0.69 -7.85 16.55
C LEU A 151 1.63 -8.65 17.47
N GLY A 152 2.94 -8.40 17.41
CA GLY A 152 3.91 -9.09 18.24
C GLY A 152 4.06 -10.58 17.92
N VAL A 153 3.69 -11.00 16.70
CA VAL A 153 3.76 -12.42 16.27
C VAL A 153 5.20 -12.94 16.29
N ALA A 154 6.15 -12.09 15.89
CA ALA A 154 7.57 -12.36 16.01
C ALA A 154 8.34 -11.05 16.28
N PRO A 155 9.42 -11.11 17.09
CA PRO A 155 10.29 -9.94 17.32
C PRO A 155 11.10 -9.57 16.09
N THR A 156 11.38 -10.55 15.22
CA THR A 156 12.17 -10.37 14.01
C THR A 156 11.39 -10.92 12.82
N LEU A 157 11.15 -10.07 11.81
CA LEU A 157 10.49 -10.47 10.57
C LEU A 157 10.98 -9.67 9.37
N ALA A 158 10.94 -10.28 8.19
CA ALA A 158 11.33 -9.67 6.93
C ALA A 158 10.37 -10.05 5.81
N PHE A 159 10.14 -9.13 4.90
CA PHE A 159 9.54 -9.41 3.60
C PHE A 159 10.64 -9.41 2.55
N VAL A 160 10.72 -10.49 1.79
CA VAL A 160 11.72 -10.69 0.74
C VAL A 160 11.00 -10.75 -0.60
N ALA A 161 11.48 -9.98 -1.57
CA ALA A 161 10.97 -9.99 -2.94
C ALA A 161 12.13 -10.02 -3.93
N TYR A 162 11.86 -10.54 -5.13
CA TYR A 162 12.83 -10.58 -6.20
C TYR A 162 12.86 -9.25 -6.95
N GLN A 163 14.06 -8.67 -7.09
CA GLN A 163 14.32 -7.51 -7.93
C GLN A 163 15.39 -7.90 -8.94
N GLN A 164 15.07 -7.79 -10.23
CA GLN A 164 15.98 -8.16 -11.32
C GLN A 164 16.54 -9.60 -11.19
N GLY A 165 15.71 -10.53 -10.72
CA GLY A 165 16.09 -11.95 -10.53
C GLY A 165 16.89 -12.24 -9.25
N LEU A 166 17.21 -11.24 -8.43
CA LEU A 166 17.90 -11.43 -7.15
C LEU A 166 16.95 -11.17 -5.96
N PRO A 167 17.04 -11.95 -4.87
CA PRO A 167 16.24 -11.73 -3.67
C PRO A 167 16.76 -10.54 -2.85
N TYR A 168 15.86 -9.63 -2.47
CA TYR A 168 16.14 -8.48 -1.60
C TYR A 168 15.20 -8.48 -0.40
N ILE A 169 15.72 -8.09 0.77
CA ILE A 169 14.86 -7.72 1.90
C ILE A 169 14.32 -6.31 1.63
N VAL A 170 13.03 -6.23 1.30
CA VAL A 170 12.38 -4.96 0.92
C VAL A 170 11.83 -4.22 2.15
N ALA A 171 11.42 -4.96 3.17
CA ALA A 171 11.07 -4.39 4.47
C ALA A 171 11.35 -5.40 5.58
N ALA A 172 11.65 -4.90 6.77
CA ALA A 172 11.94 -5.72 7.93
C ALA A 172 11.61 -5.02 9.24
N ALA A 173 11.43 -5.83 10.29
CA ALA A 173 11.38 -5.40 11.68
C ALA A 173 12.32 -6.25 12.52
N GLY A 174 12.85 -5.66 13.59
CA GLY A 174 13.80 -6.32 14.49
C GLY A 174 15.17 -6.53 13.85
N ASP A 175 15.74 -7.72 14.03
CA ASP A 175 17.14 -8.01 13.65
C ASP A 175 17.41 -8.00 12.15
N TYR A 176 16.38 -8.06 11.31
CA TYR A 176 16.53 -7.96 9.85
C TYR A 176 16.64 -6.53 9.34
N ALA A 177 16.34 -5.50 10.15
CA ALA A 177 16.36 -4.11 9.73
C ALA A 177 17.69 -3.64 9.09
N PRO A 178 18.89 -4.06 9.55
CA PRO A 178 20.16 -3.68 8.93
C PRO A 178 20.39 -4.24 7.52
N PHE A 179 19.57 -5.20 7.07
CA PHE A 179 19.70 -5.90 5.79
C PHE A 179 18.71 -5.42 4.73
N VAL A 180 17.86 -4.43 5.04
CA VAL A 180 16.92 -3.83 4.07
C VAL A 180 17.68 -3.22 2.90
N ASP A 181 17.13 -3.37 1.70
CA ASP A 181 17.67 -2.92 0.41
C ASP A 181 19.04 -3.50 0.06
N ARG A 182 19.38 -4.66 0.64
CA ARG A 182 20.58 -5.43 0.30
C ARG A 182 20.20 -6.74 -0.39
N PRO A 183 20.94 -7.16 -1.43
CA PRO A 183 20.74 -8.46 -2.03
C PRO A 183 21.13 -9.53 -1.01
N VAL A 184 20.31 -10.56 -0.89
CA VAL A 184 20.66 -11.77 -0.14
C VAL A 184 21.67 -12.53 -1.01
N ARG A 185 22.95 -12.49 -0.61
CA ARG A 185 24.07 -13.01 -1.41
C ARG A 185 23.88 -14.51 -1.70
N GLN A 186 23.86 -14.83 -2.99
CA GLN A 186 24.02 -16.21 -3.48
C GLN A 186 25.49 -16.63 -3.28
N ASP A 187 25.74 -17.68 -2.51
CA ASP A 187 27.07 -18.30 -2.51
C ASP A 187 27.32 -18.92 -3.91
N ALA A 188 28.45 -18.58 -4.53
CA ALA A 188 28.80 -18.91 -5.91
C ALA A 188 29.07 -20.40 -6.19
N SER A 189 28.70 -21.30 -5.27
CA SER A 189 28.96 -22.74 -5.34
C SER A 189 27.67 -23.55 -5.36
N GLY A 190 27.01 -23.60 -6.52
CA GLY A 190 25.91 -24.54 -6.72
C GLY A 190 25.01 -24.16 -7.89
N GLY A 191 25.29 -24.72 -9.07
CA GLY A 191 24.32 -24.76 -10.15
C GLY A 191 23.14 -25.66 -9.75
N HIS A 192 22.09 -25.06 -9.20
CA HIS A 192 20.83 -25.74 -8.94
C HIS A 192 19.69 -24.94 -9.56
N SER A 193 19.18 -25.42 -10.70
CA SER A 193 17.78 -25.20 -11.04
C SER A 193 16.93 -26.15 -10.20
N VAL A 194 15.71 -25.72 -9.86
CA VAL A 194 14.60 -26.43 -9.20
C VAL A 194 14.34 -25.92 -7.77
N GLN A 195 13.19 -25.23 -7.60
CA GLN A 195 12.63 -24.65 -6.37
C GLN A 195 13.37 -23.45 -5.77
N ALA A 196 13.36 -22.31 -6.47
CA ALA A 196 14.00 -21.07 -6.03
C ALA A 196 13.53 -20.57 -4.64
N ASP A 197 12.27 -20.82 -4.25
CA ASP A 197 11.70 -20.17 -3.06
C ASP A 197 12.09 -20.82 -1.72
N HIS A 198 12.40 -22.12 -1.71
CA HIS A 198 12.83 -22.86 -0.51
C HIS A 198 14.34 -22.75 -0.24
N TRP A 199 15.04 -22.01 -1.10
CA TRP A 199 16.46 -21.72 -0.95
C TRP A 199 16.71 -20.29 -0.47
N VAL A 200 15.82 -19.36 -0.83
CA VAL A 200 15.89 -17.96 -0.40
C VAL A 200 15.58 -17.83 1.09
N ASP A 201 14.63 -18.59 1.62
CA ASP A 201 14.30 -18.58 3.04
C ASP A 201 15.46 -19.06 3.92
N GLU A 202 16.17 -20.14 3.56
CA GLU A 202 17.33 -20.63 4.29
C GLU A 202 18.45 -19.59 4.37
N GLN A 203 18.74 -18.89 3.28
CA GLN A 203 19.76 -17.84 3.25
C GLN A 203 19.36 -16.61 4.06
N VAL A 204 18.10 -16.19 3.95
CA VAL A 204 17.58 -15.07 4.75
C VAL A 204 17.68 -15.44 6.23
N LEU A 205 17.26 -16.66 6.60
CA LEU A 205 17.42 -17.17 7.97
C LEU A 205 18.89 -17.24 8.39
N ALA A 206 19.81 -17.56 7.48
CA ALA A 206 21.25 -17.63 7.77
C ALA A 206 21.87 -16.27 8.11
N LEU A 207 21.25 -15.14 7.72
CA LEU A 207 21.67 -13.80 8.14
C LEU A 207 21.58 -13.62 9.67
N LEU A 208 20.75 -14.42 10.34
CA LEU A 208 20.61 -14.41 11.80
C LEU A 208 21.45 -15.51 12.46
N SER A 209 22.12 -15.14 13.56
CA SER A 209 22.77 -16.11 14.44
C SER A 209 21.77 -17.16 14.96
N ARG A 210 22.21 -18.42 15.15
CA ARG A 210 21.34 -19.54 15.59
C ARG A 210 20.50 -19.21 16.85
N GLY A 211 21.07 -18.46 17.80
CA GLY A 211 20.37 -18.05 19.02
C GLY A 211 19.19 -17.10 18.78
N ARG A 212 19.17 -16.37 17.66
CA ARG A 212 18.09 -15.44 17.29
C ARG A 212 17.00 -16.07 16.41
N ARG A 213 17.20 -17.32 15.96
CA ARG A 213 16.28 -18.07 15.08
C ARG A 213 15.95 -19.47 15.62
N GLN A 214 15.66 -19.57 16.92
CA GLN A 214 15.34 -20.86 17.54
C GLN A 214 14.00 -21.43 17.06
N ALA A 215 13.04 -20.56 16.71
CA ALA A 215 11.83 -20.94 15.98
C ALA A 215 11.61 -19.98 14.81
N THR A 216 11.23 -20.55 13.67
CA THR A 216 11.06 -19.83 12.40
C THR A 216 9.73 -20.20 11.75
N HIS A 217 9.20 -19.29 10.94
CA HIS A 217 8.07 -19.56 10.07
C HIS A 217 8.22 -18.74 8.79
N VAL A 218 7.89 -19.36 7.66
CA VAL A 218 7.96 -18.75 6.34
C VAL A 218 6.57 -18.87 5.71
N ALA A 219 6.06 -17.76 5.19
CA ALA A 219 4.80 -17.72 4.47
C ALA A 219 5.02 -17.11 3.09
N GLN A 220 4.62 -17.86 2.06
CA GLN A 220 4.70 -17.40 0.66
C GLN A 220 3.61 -16.36 0.38
N VAL A 221 3.93 -15.38 -0.45
CA VAL A 221 3.03 -14.30 -0.84
C VAL A 221 2.78 -14.41 -2.34
N TYR A 222 1.58 -14.88 -2.68
CA TYR A 222 1.14 -15.05 -4.06
C TYR A 222 0.09 -14.00 -4.45
N GLY A 223 0.18 -13.53 -5.69
CA GLY A 223 -0.90 -12.79 -6.33
C GLY A 223 -2.11 -13.69 -6.64
N ARG A 224 -3.19 -13.10 -7.15
CA ARG A 224 -4.40 -13.85 -7.53
C ARG A 224 -4.14 -14.90 -8.62
N ASP A 225 -3.21 -14.62 -9.53
CA ASP A 225 -2.88 -15.49 -10.67
C ASP A 225 -1.75 -16.47 -10.34
N GLU A 226 -1.63 -16.89 -9.08
CA GLU A 226 -0.55 -17.75 -8.56
C GLU A 226 0.88 -17.22 -8.81
N THR A 227 1.01 -15.95 -9.21
CA THR A 227 2.29 -15.30 -9.40
C THR A 227 2.97 -15.13 -8.05
N HIS A 228 4.20 -15.61 -7.92
CA HIS A 228 4.99 -15.43 -6.71
C HIS A 228 5.46 -13.97 -6.60
N LEU A 229 5.07 -13.29 -5.52
CA LEU A 229 5.38 -11.87 -5.30
C LEU A 229 6.42 -11.67 -4.19
N GLY A 230 6.73 -12.72 -3.43
CA GLY A 230 7.69 -12.69 -2.34
C GLY A 230 7.35 -13.66 -1.22
N LEU A 231 8.03 -13.48 -0.09
CA LEU A 231 7.89 -14.34 1.08
C LEU A 231 8.11 -13.54 2.38
N LEU A 232 7.35 -13.91 3.40
CA LEU A 232 7.47 -13.40 4.77
C LEU A 232 8.30 -14.39 5.59
N VAL A 233 9.44 -13.95 6.11
CA VAL A 233 10.30 -14.72 7.01
C VAL A 233 10.16 -14.19 8.42
N LEU A 234 9.78 -15.04 9.36
CA LEU A 234 9.64 -14.71 10.78
C LEU A 234 10.60 -15.58 11.60
N ALA A 235 11.21 -14.96 12.62
CA ALA A 235 12.14 -15.63 13.53
C ALA A 235 11.94 -15.15 14.96
N ARG A 236 12.14 -16.05 15.92
CA ARG A 236 12.18 -15.73 17.34
C ARG A 236 13.33 -16.43 18.08
N PRO A 237 13.89 -15.81 19.12
CA PRO A 237 15.01 -16.35 19.90
C PRO A 237 14.57 -17.45 20.89
N THR A 238 13.29 -17.81 20.94
CA THR A 238 12.72 -18.80 21.85
C THR A 238 12.46 -20.12 21.14
N SER A 239 12.60 -21.24 21.84
CA SER A 239 12.27 -22.59 21.34
C SER A 239 10.77 -22.88 21.24
N GLU A 240 9.92 -21.96 21.67
CA GLU A 240 8.48 -22.06 21.47
C GLU A 240 8.17 -22.05 19.97
N HIS A 241 7.32 -22.95 19.48
CA HIS A 241 6.95 -23.03 18.06
C HIS A 241 5.71 -22.21 17.74
N PHE A 242 5.64 -21.61 16.56
CA PHE A 242 4.49 -20.80 16.16
C PHE A 242 3.21 -21.64 16.23
N SER A 243 2.24 -21.16 17.01
CA SER A 243 0.93 -21.76 17.19
C SER A 243 0.12 -21.75 15.89
N ALA A 244 -0.91 -22.59 15.80
CA ALA A 244 -1.81 -22.61 14.65
C ALA A 244 -2.46 -21.24 14.41
N SER A 245 -2.90 -20.56 15.48
CA SER A 245 -3.51 -19.24 15.39
C SER A 245 -2.55 -18.16 14.87
N GLU A 246 -1.27 -18.18 15.28
CA GLU A 246 -0.25 -17.27 14.75
C GLU A 246 -0.01 -17.54 13.25
N LYS A 247 0.11 -18.82 12.85
CA LYS A 247 0.31 -19.20 11.44
C LYS A 247 -0.87 -18.78 10.57
N GLU A 248 -2.10 -18.87 11.06
CA GLU A 248 -3.29 -18.38 10.35
C GLU A 248 -3.30 -16.87 10.18
N VAL A 249 -2.87 -16.12 11.19
CA VAL A 249 -2.70 -14.66 11.12
C VAL A 249 -1.64 -14.29 10.08
N ILE A 250 -0.48 -14.95 10.11
CA ILE A 250 0.59 -14.72 9.14
C ILE A 250 0.11 -15.04 7.72
N SER A 251 -0.56 -16.18 7.54
CA SER A 251 -1.11 -16.59 6.25
C SER A 251 -2.18 -15.63 5.74
N SER A 252 -3.00 -15.08 6.63
CA SER A 252 -4.00 -14.05 6.28
C SER A 252 -3.34 -12.74 5.86
N CYS A 253 -2.27 -12.32 6.54
CA CYS A 253 -1.47 -11.17 6.14
C CYS A 253 -0.78 -11.40 4.79
N ALA A 254 -0.21 -12.59 4.56
CA ALA A 254 0.41 -12.98 3.30
C ALA A 254 -0.58 -12.91 2.14
N ARG A 255 -1.80 -13.45 2.31
CA ARG A 255 -2.88 -13.35 1.30
C ARG A 255 -3.29 -11.90 1.03
N LEU A 256 -3.40 -11.08 2.08
CA LEU A 256 -3.74 -9.66 1.94
C LEU A 256 -2.67 -8.89 1.18
N LEU A 257 -1.39 -9.11 1.50
CA LEU A 257 -0.26 -8.52 0.78
C LEU A 257 -0.24 -8.98 -0.67
N GLY A 258 -0.41 -10.28 -0.90
CA GLY A 258 -0.47 -10.87 -2.24
C GLY A 258 -1.58 -10.26 -3.10
N ALA A 259 -2.77 -10.07 -2.53
CA ALA A 259 -3.88 -9.41 -3.22
C ALA A 259 -3.58 -7.94 -3.58
N GLN A 260 -3.02 -7.16 -2.64
CA GLN A 260 -2.72 -5.74 -2.88
C GLN A 260 -1.56 -5.54 -3.84
N LEU A 261 -0.46 -6.29 -3.67
CA LEU A 261 0.68 -6.26 -4.57
C LEU A 261 0.32 -6.77 -5.96
N GLY A 262 -0.47 -7.84 -6.06
CA GLY A 262 -0.97 -8.36 -7.32
C GLY A 262 -1.83 -7.34 -8.06
N GLN A 263 -2.76 -6.67 -7.38
CA GLN A 263 -3.57 -5.61 -7.98
C GLN A 263 -2.72 -4.42 -8.46
N GLN A 264 -1.74 -4.01 -7.64
CA GLN A 264 -0.87 -2.89 -7.96
C GLN A 264 0.06 -3.21 -9.12
N HIS A 265 0.57 -4.45 -9.21
CA HIS A 265 1.33 -4.93 -10.37
C HIS A 265 0.46 -5.00 -11.63
N ALA A 266 -0.76 -5.54 -11.54
CA ALA A 266 -1.69 -5.59 -12.67
C ALA A 266 -2.04 -4.19 -13.20
N ASN A 267 -2.31 -3.23 -12.30
CA ASN A 267 -2.59 -1.84 -12.68
C ASN A 267 -1.39 -1.18 -13.38
N ARG A 268 -0.17 -1.43 -12.90
CA ARG A 268 1.06 -0.93 -13.54
C ARG A 268 1.25 -1.52 -14.93
N ASN A 269 1.12 -2.85 -15.07
CA ASN A 269 1.23 -3.53 -16.35
C ASN A 269 0.18 -3.02 -17.35
N LEU A 270 -1.05 -2.77 -16.90
CA LEU A 270 -2.10 -2.18 -17.74
C LEU A 270 -1.74 -0.76 -18.18
N SER A 271 -1.24 0.07 -17.26
CA SER A 271 -0.80 1.44 -17.59
C SER A 271 0.37 1.45 -18.57
N GLU A 272 1.34 0.55 -18.40
CA GLU A 272 2.49 0.39 -19.32
C GLU A 272 2.04 -0.12 -20.69
N ALA A 273 1.14 -1.12 -20.72
CA ALA A 273 0.57 -1.62 -21.97
C ALA A 273 -0.18 -0.51 -22.72
N ASN A 274 -0.99 0.29 -22.03
CA ASN A 274 -1.67 1.44 -22.62
C ASN A 274 -0.67 2.44 -23.21
N ASP A 275 0.37 2.83 -22.47
CA ASP A 275 1.40 3.75 -22.98
C ASP A 275 2.08 3.23 -24.25
N LEU A 276 2.49 1.95 -24.25
CA LEU A 276 3.10 1.29 -25.40
C LEU A 276 2.16 1.22 -26.60
N THR A 277 0.88 0.91 -26.37
CA THR A 277 -0.13 0.87 -27.43
C THR A 277 -0.35 2.25 -28.05
N LEU A 278 -0.53 3.30 -27.23
CA LEU A 278 -0.71 4.66 -27.74
C LEU A 278 0.51 5.14 -28.51
N ARG A 279 1.71 4.87 -28.00
CA ARG A 279 2.96 5.16 -28.70
C ARG A 279 3.06 4.44 -30.04
N ALA A 280 2.66 3.16 -30.10
CA ALA A 280 2.67 2.39 -31.33
C ALA A 280 1.67 2.93 -32.37
N LEU A 281 0.50 3.39 -31.93
CA LEU A 281 -0.49 4.05 -32.80
C LEU A 281 0.07 5.35 -33.41
N GLY A 282 0.66 6.21 -32.57
CA GLY A 282 1.31 7.44 -33.04
C GLY A 282 2.43 7.16 -34.05
N ALA A 283 3.31 6.20 -33.74
CA ALA A 283 4.39 5.81 -34.63
C ALA A 283 3.89 5.18 -35.95
N ALA A 284 2.79 4.44 -35.93
CA ALA A 284 2.18 3.88 -37.14
C ALA A 284 1.61 4.97 -38.04
N LEU A 285 0.94 5.97 -37.47
CA LEU A 285 0.45 7.12 -38.22
C LEU A 285 1.61 7.94 -38.81
N GLU A 286 2.63 8.20 -38.01
CA GLU A 286 3.80 8.96 -38.45
C GLU A 286 4.42 8.33 -39.70
N ARG A 287 4.55 7.00 -39.75
CA ARG A 287 5.04 6.30 -40.95
C ARG A 287 4.16 6.47 -42.19
N ARG A 288 2.87 6.74 -42.03
CA ARG A 288 1.95 7.02 -43.15
C ARG A 288 2.05 8.49 -43.60
N ASP A 289 2.24 9.41 -42.68
CA ASP A 289 2.26 10.86 -42.95
C ASP A 289 3.65 11.37 -43.38
N ASP A 290 4.71 10.90 -42.73
CA ASP A 290 6.09 11.32 -42.93
C ASP A 290 7.04 10.11 -43.03
N GLU A 291 7.65 9.95 -44.21
CA GLU A 291 8.62 8.87 -44.47
C GLU A 291 9.90 8.99 -43.62
N THR A 292 10.20 10.17 -43.06
CA THR A 292 11.45 10.43 -42.32
C THR A 292 11.40 10.01 -40.85
N GLY A 293 10.20 10.01 -40.25
CA GLY A 293 9.94 9.61 -38.87
C GLY A 293 10.71 10.38 -37.78
N GLY A 294 10.48 10.00 -36.53
CA GLY A 294 11.15 10.52 -35.35
C GLY A 294 10.60 11.84 -34.78
N HIS A 295 9.69 12.52 -35.46
CA HIS A 295 8.93 13.66 -34.94
C HIS A 295 8.20 13.31 -33.65
N THR A 296 7.43 12.21 -33.64
CA THR A 296 6.66 11.79 -32.45
C THR A 296 7.57 11.63 -31.23
N GLN A 297 8.74 11.02 -31.42
CA GLN A 297 9.69 10.80 -30.34
C GLN A 297 10.29 12.12 -29.82
N ARG A 298 10.64 13.06 -30.72
CA ARG A 298 11.22 14.35 -30.33
C ARG A 298 10.20 15.23 -29.59
N VAL A 299 8.97 15.31 -30.07
CA VAL A 299 7.93 16.12 -29.40
C VAL A 299 7.56 15.54 -28.04
N VAL A 300 7.53 14.21 -27.89
CA VAL A 300 7.28 13.56 -26.59
C VAL A 300 8.41 13.83 -25.60
N GLN A 301 9.67 13.72 -26.04
CA GLN A 301 10.82 14.02 -25.19
C GLN A 301 10.83 15.48 -24.75
N LEU A 302 10.58 16.41 -25.66
CA LEU A 302 10.53 17.84 -25.35
C LEU A 302 9.34 18.20 -24.46
N SER A 303 8.20 17.55 -24.67
CA SER A 303 7.02 17.65 -23.79
C SER A 303 7.31 17.22 -22.37
N GLY A 304 7.97 16.07 -22.19
CA GLY A 304 8.35 15.58 -20.86
C GLY A 304 9.29 16.54 -20.13
N ARG A 305 10.27 17.11 -20.84
CA ARG A 305 11.20 18.09 -20.28
C ARG A 305 10.51 19.41 -19.90
N LEU A 306 9.61 19.91 -20.75
CA LEU A 306 8.88 21.14 -20.46
C LEU A 306 7.90 20.96 -19.29
N ALA A 307 7.22 19.81 -19.20
CA ALA A 307 6.38 19.48 -18.04
C ALA A 307 7.19 19.47 -16.73
N GLN A 308 8.40 18.89 -16.75
CA GLN A 308 9.29 18.91 -15.59
C GLN A 308 9.71 20.34 -15.21
N ALA A 309 10.08 21.17 -16.19
CA ALA A 309 10.44 22.58 -15.95
C ALA A 309 9.28 23.41 -15.37
N LEU A 310 8.04 23.04 -15.72
CA LEU A 310 6.82 23.65 -15.17
C LEU A 310 6.43 23.12 -13.79
N GLY A 311 7.13 22.11 -13.27
CA GLY A 311 6.82 21.48 -11.98
C GLY A 311 5.54 20.63 -12.00
N TRP A 312 5.14 20.13 -13.17
CA TRP A 312 3.96 19.29 -13.32
C TRP A 312 4.13 17.93 -12.65
N ASP A 313 3.02 17.41 -12.12
CA ASP A 313 3.01 16.08 -11.56
C ASP A 313 3.03 14.97 -12.64
N GLU A 314 3.13 13.72 -12.19
CA GLU A 314 3.19 12.56 -13.08
C GLU A 314 1.93 12.39 -13.93
N GLU A 315 0.76 12.78 -13.41
CA GLU A 315 -0.51 12.66 -14.10
C GLU A 315 -0.64 13.68 -15.22
N GLN A 316 -0.31 14.94 -14.94
CA GLN A 316 -0.25 16.03 -15.91
C GLN A 316 0.80 15.73 -17.00
N GLY A 317 1.99 15.28 -16.62
CA GLY A 317 3.05 14.90 -17.57
C GLY A 317 2.66 13.70 -18.45
N ARG A 318 1.94 12.72 -17.90
CA ARG A 318 1.39 11.59 -18.65
C ARG A 318 0.33 12.03 -19.65
N ALA A 319 -0.60 12.91 -19.28
CA ALA A 319 -1.61 13.42 -20.19
C ALA A 319 -0.97 14.17 -21.37
N LEU A 320 0.03 15.01 -21.12
CA LEU A 320 0.77 15.72 -22.16
C LEU A 320 1.50 14.76 -23.11
N ARG A 321 2.16 13.73 -22.57
CA ARG A 321 2.84 12.71 -23.36
C ARG A 321 1.89 11.89 -24.22
N TRP A 322 0.74 11.48 -23.69
CA TRP A 322 -0.28 10.77 -24.46
C TRP A 322 -0.89 11.66 -25.54
N GLY A 323 -1.12 12.94 -25.23
CA GLY A 323 -1.57 13.90 -26.23
C GLY A 323 -0.52 14.07 -27.33
N ALA A 324 0.75 14.16 -26.98
CA ALA A 324 1.85 14.23 -27.94
C ALA A 324 1.94 13.01 -28.87
N TYR A 325 1.70 11.78 -28.37
CA TYR A 325 1.63 10.58 -29.21
C TYR A 325 0.49 10.64 -30.24
N LEU A 326 -0.63 11.27 -29.86
CA LEU A 326 -1.91 11.14 -30.55
C LEU A 326 -2.38 12.43 -31.25
N HIS A 327 -1.66 13.54 -31.11
CA HIS A 327 -2.12 14.87 -31.55
C HIS A 327 -2.59 14.87 -33.01
N ASP A 328 -1.87 14.12 -33.85
CA ASP A 328 -2.13 14.00 -35.28
C ASP A 328 -3.02 12.80 -35.65
N LEU A 329 -3.49 11.97 -34.71
CA LEU A 329 -4.17 10.69 -34.98
C LEU A 329 -5.30 10.80 -36.02
N GLY A 330 -6.06 11.89 -35.99
CA GLY A 330 -7.16 12.12 -36.93
C GLY A 330 -6.73 12.29 -38.39
N LYS A 331 -5.43 12.40 -38.70
CA LYS A 331 -4.90 12.35 -40.08
C LYS A 331 -5.25 11.03 -40.77
N ILE A 332 -5.61 9.98 -40.02
CA ILE A 332 -6.20 8.73 -40.56
C ILE A 332 -7.45 9.02 -41.41
N ALA A 333 -8.27 10.00 -41.03
CA ALA A 333 -9.49 10.36 -41.75
C ALA A 333 -9.23 11.23 -43.00
N ILE A 334 -7.98 11.66 -43.22
CA ILE A 334 -7.62 12.54 -44.32
C ILE A 334 -7.22 11.71 -45.55
N PRO A 335 -7.81 11.97 -46.73
CA PRO A 335 -7.44 11.29 -47.98
C PRO A 335 -5.98 11.51 -48.36
N ASP A 336 -5.29 10.45 -48.81
CA ASP A 336 -3.87 10.47 -49.21
C ASP A 336 -3.58 11.56 -50.27
N ARG A 337 -4.50 11.77 -51.21
CA ARG A 337 -4.35 12.80 -52.26
C ARG A 337 -4.19 14.22 -51.70
N ILE A 338 -4.71 14.47 -50.49
CA ILE A 338 -4.61 15.76 -49.79
C ILE A 338 -3.42 15.73 -48.83
N LEU A 339 -3.27 14.64 -48.07
CA LEU A 339 -2.19 14.47 -47.08
C LEU A 339 -0.81 14.56 -47.73
N HIS A 340 -0.63 13.92 -48.89
CA HIS A 340 0.65 13.85 -49.62
C HIS A 340 0.75 14.85 -50.79
N LYS A 341 -0.15 15.84 -50.87
CA LYS A 341 -0.17 16.81 -51.97
C LYS A 341 1.13 17.63 -52.00
N ARG A 342 1.82 17.62 -53.14
CA ARG A 342 3.01 18.46 -53.38
C ARG A 342 2.58 19.85 -53.85
N GLY A 343 2.42 20.79 -52.92
CA GLY A 343 2.07 22.18 -53.22
C GLY A 343 1.08 22.80 -52.24
N PRO A 344 0.62 24.03 -52.48
CA PRO A 344 -0.37 24.67 -51.62
C PRO A 344 -1.71 23.94 -51.67
N LEU A 345 -2.35 23.85 -50.50
CA LEU A 345 -3.73 23.39 -50.37
C LEU A 345 -4.69 24.53 -50.74
N ASP A 346 -5.72 24.22 -51.49
CA ASP A 346 -6.83 25.14 -51.72
C ASP A 346 -7.69 25.30 -50.43
N PRO A 347 -8.65 26.25 -50.39
CA PRO A 347 -9.45 26.47 -49.19
C PRO A 347 -10.27 25.26 -48.73
N GLU A 348 -10.76 24.43 -49.65
CA GLU A 348 -11.57 23.24 -49.34
C GLU A 348 -10.69 22.12 -48.78
N GLU A 349 -9.54 21.88 -49.42
CA GLU A 349 -8.52 20.95 -48.96
C GLU A 349 -7.97 21.33 -47.58
N ARG A 350 -7.76 22.64 -47.34
CA ARG A 350 -7.33 23.16 -46.05
C ARG A 350 -8.38 22.88 -44.97
N GLN A 351 -9.66 23.13 -45.25
CA GLN A 351 -10.74 22.76 -44.32
C GLN A 351 -10.76 21.27 -44.03
N LEU A 352 -10.46 20.42 -45.03
CA LEU A 352 -10.42 18.99 -44.83
C LEU A 352 -9.25 18.59 -43.92
N ILE A 353 -8.03 19.09 -44.15
CA ILE A 353 -6.89 18.81 -43.26
C ILE A 353 -7.18 19.26 -41.83
N GLN A 354 -7.77 20.44 -41.63
CA GLN A 354 -8.08 20.95 -40.30
C GLN A 354 -9.00 20.04 -39.49
N ARG A 355 -9.80 19.17 -40.13
CA ARG A 355 -10.66 18.20 -39.44
C ARG A 355 -9.90 17.10 -38.72
N HIS A 356 -8.59 16.93 -38.91
CA HIS A 356 -7.84 15.92 -38.18
C HIS A 356 -7.91 16.13 -36.66
N THR A 357 -8.03 17.37 -36.19
CA THR A 357 -8.15 17.66 -34.76
C THR A 357 -9.47 17.13 -34.19
N THR A 358 -10.59 17.41 -34.86
CA THR A 358 -11.92 16.94 -34.44
C THR A 358 -12.08 15.44 -34.67
N ALA A 359 -11.59 14.91 -35.79
CA ALA A 359 -11.62 13.48 -36.07
C ALA A 359 -10.77 12.69 -35.06
N GLY A 360 -9.60 13.21 -34.67
CA GLY A 360 -8.75 12.61 -33.65
C GLY A 360 -9.45 12.58 -32.29
N TYR A 361 -10.10 13.69 -31.90
CA TYR A 361 -10.92 13.73 -30.69
C TYR A 361 -12.08 12.73 -30.75
N GLU A 362 -12.81 12.66 -31.87
CA GLU A 362 -13.95 11.75 -32.04
C GLU A 362 -13.55 10.27 -31.95
N MET A 363 -12.35 9.92 -32.45
CA MET A 363 -11.79 8.57 -32.34
C MET A 363 -11.38 8.20 -30.91
N LEU A 364 -11.03 9.18 -30.08
CA LEU A 364 -10.43 8.95 -28.76
C LEU A 364 -11.39 9.19 -27.59
N GLN A 365 -12.47 9.96 -27.77
CA GLN A 365 -13.35 10.40 -26.67
C GLN A 365 -14.00 9.25 -25.88
N ASP A 366 -14.18 8.08 -26.49
CA ASP A 366 -14.78 6.91 -25.84
C ASP A 366 -13.74 6.08 -25.05
N LEU A 367 -12.45 6.42 -25.13
CA LEU A 367 -11.39 5.77 -24.38
C LEU A 367 -11.30 6.38 -22.97
N HIS A 368 -12.15 5.92 -22.06
CA HIS A 368 -12.30 6.46 -20.69
C HIS A 368 -11.03 6.44 -19.81
N PHE A 369 -9.99 5.70 -20.21
CA PHE A 369 -8.71 5.72 -19.49
C PHE A 369 -7.83 6.94 -19.85
N LEU A 370 -8.16 7.65 -20.94
CA LEU A 370 -7.45 8.86 -21.34
C LEU A 370 -7.87 10.05 -20.45
N PRO A 371 -6.91 10.81 -19.89
CA PRO A 371 -7.20 12.08 -19.23
C PRO A 371 -7.87 13.06 -20.20
N ALA A 372 -8.77 13.90 -19.68
CA ALA A 372 -9.46 14.91 -20.49
C ALA A 372 -8.46 15.86 -21.19
N GLU A 373 -7.35 16.18 -20.53
CA GLU A 373 -6.28 17.05 -21.03
C GLU A 373 -5.57 16.44 -22.25
N THR A 374 -5.58 15.11 -22.40
CA THR A 374 -5.08 14.41 -23.59
C THR A 374 -5.99 14.70 -24.78
N LEU A 375 -7.31 14.56 -24.59
CA LEU A 375 -8.31 14.81 -25.62
C LEU A 375 -8.33 16.28 -26.04
N ASP A 376 -8.20 17.19 -25.06
CA ASP A 376 -8.09 18.62 -25.29
C ASP A 376 -6.86 18.97 -26.13
N LEU A 377 -5.71 18.37 -25.84
CA LEU A 377 -4.50 18.58 -26.65
C LEU A 377 -4.73 18.15 -28.10
N VAL A 378 -5.22 16.93 -28.33
CA VAL A 378 -5.49 16.42 -29.68
C VAL A 378 -6.43 17.35 -30.44
N ARG A 379 -7.47 17.84 -29.76
CA ARG A 379 -8.49 18.69 -30.39
C ARG A 379 -8.03 20.13 -30.64
N TYR A 380 -7.19 20.69 -29.77
CA TYR A 380 -6.93 22.14 -29.73
C TYR A 380 -5.46 22.52 -29.94
N HIS A 381 -4.55 21.59 -30.27
CA HIS A 381 -3.13 21.90 -30.47
C HIS A 381 -2.84 22.88 -31.62
N HIS A 382 -3.81 23.16 -32.48
CA HIS A 382 -3.74 24.19 -33.54
C HIS A 382 -4.52 25.47 -33.22
N GLU A 383 -5.05 25.61 -32.01
CA GLU A 383 -5.54 26.89 -31.53
C GLU A 383 -4.37 27.86 -31.35
N ARG A 384 -4.63 29.14 -31.61
CA ARG A 384 -3.63 30.21 -31.53
C ARG A 384 -4.05 31.17 -30.43
N TRP A 385 -3.08 31.67 -29.67
CA TRP A 385 -3.34 32.56 -28.52
C TRP A 385 -4.24 33.77 -28.86
N ASP A 386 -4.12 34.31 -30.07
CA ASP A 386 -4.92 35.44 -30.60
C ASP A 386 -6.35 35.08 -31.03
N GLY A 387 -6.70 33.79 -31.10
CA GLY A 387 -8.01 33.30 -31.56
C GLY A 387 -8.12 33.06 -33.06
N THR A 388 -7.02 33.15 -33.81
CA THR A 388 -7.00 32.90 -35.27
C THR A 388 -6.77 31.42 -35.63
N GLY A 389 -6.66 30.55 -34.62
CA GLY A 389 -6.48 29.11 -34.78
C GLY A 389 -7.78 28.35 -35.06
N TYR A 390 -7.69 27.03 -35.00
CA TYR A 390 -8.80 26.10 -35.26
C TYR A 390 -8.72 24.91 -34.28
N PRO A 391 -9.81 24.15 -34.06
CA PRO A 391 -11.11 24.17 -34.75
C PRO A 391 -12.15 25.16 -34.19
N ALA A 392 -11.97 25.70 -32.99
CA ALA A 392 -12.97 26.49 -32.28
C ALA A 392 -12.64 27.99 -32.18
N GLY A 393 -11.44 28.42 -32.57
CA GLY A 393 -11.03 29.84 -32.50
C GLY A 393 -10.93 30.32 -31.06
N LEU A 394 -10.45 29.44 -30.17
CA LEU A 394 -10.29 29.74 -28.76
C LEU A 394 -9.17 30.78 -28.59
N ARG A 395 -9.34 31.67 -27.62
CA ARG A 395 -8.42 32.80 -27.38
C ARG A 395 -7.91 32.80 -25.96
N GLY A 396 -6.62 33.04 -25.79
CA GLY A 396 -5.96 33.15 -24.50
C GLY A 396 -6.13 31.88 -23.66
N THR A 397 -6.44 32.06 -22.38
CA THR A 397 -6.62 30.98 -21.40
C THR A 397 -7.86 30.10 -21.62
N ARG A 398 -8.70 30.41 -22.62
CA ARG A 398 -9.77 29.50 -23.04
C ARG A 398 -9.23 28.30 -23.82
N ILE A 399 -8.02 28.40 -24.36
CA ILE A 399 -7.31 27.26 -24.95
C ILE A 399 -6.82 26.38 -23.79
N PRO A 400 -7.12 25.07 -23.78
CA PRO A 400 -6.63 24.17 -22.76
C PRO A 400 -5.12 24.25 -22.59
N GLU A 401 -4.67 24.14 -21.35
CA GLU A 401 -3.26 24.32 -20.99
C GLU A 401 -2.33 23.35 -21.74
N SER A 402 -2.70 22.08 -21.84
CA SER A 402 -1.96 21.06 -22.58
C SER A 402 -1.75 21.43 -24.05
N ALA A 403 -2.77 21.99 -24.71
CA ALA A 403 -2.69 22.47 -26.09
C ALA A 403 -1.81 23.72 -26.26
N ARG A 404 -1.90 24.69 -25.34
CA ARG A 404 -1.06 25.89 -25.35
C ARG A 404 0.43 25.54 -25.28
N ILE A 405 0.78 24.60 -24.40
CA ILE A 405 2.14 24.13 -24.22
C ILE A 405 2.61 23.33 -25.44
N PHE A 406 1.81 22.36 -25.87
CA PHE A 406 2.19 21.46 -26.96
C PHE A 406 2.33 22.17 -28.31
N SER A 407 1.54 23.21 -28.59
CA SER A 407 1.66 23.99 -29.84
C SER A 407 3.05 24.62 -30.03
N ILE A 408 3.71 25.06 -28.94
CA ILE A 408 5.08 25.58 -28.98
C ILE A 408 6.05 24.48 -29.41
N ILE A 409 5.89 23.28 -28.84
CA ILE A 409 6.73 22.11 -29.09
C ILE A 409 6.59 21.63 -30.53
N ASP A 410 5.36 21.47 -31.00
CA ASP A 410 5.07 21.00 -32.37
C ASP A 410 5.65 21.98 -33.42
N VAL A 411 5.41 23.28 -33.25
CA VAL A 411 5.96 24.29 -34.17
C VAL A 411 7.49 24.31 -34.10
N TYR A 412 8.09 24.24 -32.91
CA TYR A 412 9.54 24.22 -32.79
C TYR A 412 10.17 22.99 -33.48
N ASP A 413 9.60 21.79 -33.31
CA ASP A 413 10.07 20.58 -34.00
C ASP A 413 9.93 20.72 -35.53
N ALA A 414 8.79 21.28 -35.99
CA ALA A 414 8.54 21.54 -37.40
C ALA A 414 9.48 22.58 -38.03
N LEU A 415 10.01 23.53 -37.24
CA LEU A 415 10.98 24.52 -37.70
C LEU A 415 12.41 23.95 -37.74
N THR A 416 12.79 23.14 -36.74
CA THR A 416 14.18 22.70 -36.53
C THR A 416 14.54 21.39 -37.22
N ASN A 417 13.56 20.63 -37.72
CA ASN A 417 13.79 19.39 -38.44
C ASN A 417 13.40 19.52 -39.92
N ALA A 418 14.17 18.85 -40.77
CA ALA A 418 13.94 18.89 -42.21
C ALA A 418 12.67 18.11 -42.54
N ARG A 419 11.82 18.71 -43.39
CA ARG A 419 10.66 18.05 -44.00
C ARG A 419 10.89 17.91 -45.50
N PRO A 420 10.21 17.00 -46.22
CA PRO A 420 10.39 16.83 -47.67
C PRO A 420 10.27 18.11 -48.50
N TYR A 421 9.58 19.13 -47.98
CA TYR A 421 9.32 20.41 -48.66
C TYR A 421 10.01 21.62 -48.02
N LYS A 422 10.78 21.47 -46.92
CA LYS A 422 11.38 22.59 -46.20
C LYS A 422 12.70 22.19 -45.51
N PRO A 423 13.82 22.91 -45.76
CA PRO A 423 15.05 22.69 -45.01
C PRO A 423 14.86 23.11 -43.55
N ALA A 424 15.50 22.37 -42.64
CA ALA A 424 15.56 22.72 -41.22
C ALA A 424 16.12 24.14 -41.01
N TRP A 425 15.52 24.89 -40.10
CA TRP A 425 16.05 26.17 -39.65
C TRP A 425 17.18 25.95 -38.63
N SER A 426 18.07 26.92 -38.49
CA SER A 426 18.95 26.93 -37.32
C SER A 426 18.13 27.08 -36.05
N ARG A 427 18.65 26.53 -34.94
CA ARG A 427 18.03 26.63 -33.62
C ARG A 427 17.75 28.08 -33.26
N GLU A 428 18.72 28.98 -33.44
CA GLU A 428 18.60 30.40 -33.10
C GLU A 428 17.45 31.07 -33.86
N ARG A 429 17.32 30.76 -35.15
CA ARG A 429 16.25 31.28 -35.99
C ARG A 429 14.89 30.75 -35.53
N ALA A 430 14.79 29.46 -35.20
CA ALA A 430 13.56 28.89 -34.68
C ALA A 430 13.16 29.52 -33.33
N LEU A 431 14.11 29.73 -32.41
CA LEU A 431 13.86 30.39 -31.13
C LEU A 431 13.43 31.86 -31.29
N GLN A 432 14.01 32.58 -32.25
CA GLN A 432 13.57 33.94 -32.59
C GLN A 432 12.11 33.96 -33.07
N GLU A 433 11.73 32.99 -33.91
CA GLU A 433 10.34 32.86 -34.39
C GLU A 433 9.37 32.53 -33.25
N ILE A 434 9.72 31.57 -32.38
CA ILE A 434 8.90 31.24 -31.20
C ILE A 434 8.74 32.47 -30.29
N ARG A 435 9.82 33.23 -30.07
CA ARG A 435 9.79 34.47 -29.28
C ARG A 435 8.91 35.55 -29.93
N ALA A 436 8.96 35.71 -31.25
CA ALA A 436 8.12 36.64 -31.99
C ALA A 436 6.63 36.24 -31.98
N GLY A 437 6.34 34.94 -31.90
CA GLY A 437 4.99 34.39 -31.80
C GLY A 437 4.34 34.53 -30.42
N ALA A 438 5.06 34.98 -29.38
CA ALA A 438 4.52 35.16 -28.05
C ALA A 438 3.37 36.19 -28.03
N GLY A 439 2.23 35.83 -27.44
CA GLY A 439 1.06 36.69 -27.38
C GLY A 439 0.24 36.78 -28.69
N THR A 440 0.64 36.05 -29.73
CA THR A 440 -0.13 35.91 -30.98
C THR A 440 -0.39 34.44 -31.30
N HIS A 441 0.64 33.68 -31.65
CA HIS A 441 0.54 32.24 -31.86
C HIS A 441 0.53 31.50 -30.52
N PHE A 442 1.45 31.87 -29.63
CA PHE A 442 1.75 31.11 -28.42
C PHE A 442 1.41 31.89 -27.16
N ASP A 443 1.16 31.14 -26.08
CA ASP A 443 1.06 31.70 -24.74
C ASP A 443 2.41 32.32 -24.32
N PRO A 444 2.46 33.62 -23.99
CA PRO A 444 3.71 34.29 -23.62
C PRO A 444 4.34 33.72 -22.33
N GLU A 445 3.55 33.17 -21.40
CA GLU A 445 4.07 32.57 -20.17
C GLU A 445 4.84 31.28 -20.47
N TYR A 446 4.27 30.39 -21.28
CA TYR A 446 4.93 29.13 -21.64
C TYR A 446 6.08 29.33 -22.63
N VAL A 447 6.04 30.34 -23.51
CA VAL A 447 7.20 30.70 -24.33
C VAL A 447 8.40 31.06 -23.47
N LYS A 448 8.20 31.84 -22.39
CA LYS A 448 9.29 32.20 -21.47
C LYS A 448 9.95 30.95 -20.87
N VAL A 449 9.15 30.02 -20.35
CA VAL A 449 9.66 28.78 -19.73
C VAL A 449 10.35 27.90 -20.78
N PHE A 450 9.78 27.80 -21.98
CA PHE A 450 10.36 27.02 -23.08
C PHE A 450 11.74 27.55 -23.51
N LEU A 451 11.89 28.87 -23.64
CA LEU A 451 13.17 29.48 -23.99
C LEU A 451 14.23 29.27 -22.89
N GLN A 452 13.84 29.42 -21.62
CA GLN A 452 14.73 29.14 -20.47
C GLN A 452 15.22 27.69 -20.46
N LEU A 453 14.30 26.74 -20.67
CA LEU A 453 14.63 25.31 -20.74
C LEU A 453 15.67 24.99 -21.83
N LEU A 454 15.62 25.70 -22.96
CA LEU A 454 16.56 25.48 -24.07
C LEU A 454 17.90 26.21 -23.85
N GLU A 455 17.90 27.37 -23.20
CA GLU A 455 19.15 28.06 -22.81
C GLU A 455 19.95 27.25 -21.79
N GLU A 456 19.30 26.68 -20.76
CA GLU A 456 19.95 25.83 -19.75
C GLU A 456 20.60 24.56 -20.33
N GLU A 457 20.03 24.00 -21.40
CA GLU A 457 20.65 22.89 -22.12
C GLU A 457 21.95 23.26 -22.80
N ASP A 458 22.01 24.46 -23.36
CA ASP A 458 23.19 24.91 -24.09
C ASP A 458 24.35 25.11 -23.10
N ASP A 459 24.07 25.67 -21.91
CA ASP A 459 25.05 25.78 -20.83
C ASP A 459 25.52 24.41 -20.33
N ALA A 460 24.60 23.45 -20.14
CA ALA A 460 24.96 22.10 -19.69
C ALA A 460 25.78 21.31 -20.73
N ARG A 461 25.54 21.53 -22.04
CA ARG A 461 26.30 20.91 -23.13
C ARG A 461 27.66 21.55 -23.38
N LEU A 462 27.85 22.81 -23.01
CA LEU A 462 29.14 23.51 -23.13
C LEU A 462 30.10 23.20 -21.98
N VAL A 463 29.59 22.66 -20.87
CA VAL A 463 30.37 22.30 -19.67
C VAL A 463 30.85 20.84 -19.68
N LEU A 464 30.27 19.99 -20.54
CA LEU A 464 30.67 18.59 -20.77
C LEU A 464 31.53 18.46 -22.02
#